data_AF-A0A257W5T5-F1
#
_entry.id   AF-A0A257W5T5-F1
#
_cell.length_a   1.000
_cell.length_b   1.000
_cell.length_c   1.000
_cell.angle_alpha   90.00
_cell.angle_beta   90.00
_cell.angle_gamma   90.00
#
_symmetry.space_group_name_H-M   'P 1'
#
loop_
_entity.id
_entity.type
_entity.pdbx_description
1 polymer ?
#
loop_
_entity_poly.entity_id
_entity_poly.type
_entity_poly.pdbx_seq_one_letter_code
_entity_poly.pdbx_strand_id
1 'polypeptide(L)'
;MGACDVSITSCESLVARTGTIVMSSNTESGRTSSVFSPIHICIAYTHQLVPDIKDVLIQLKNRYGQDPPSLFTFATGPSRTADIEKTLVVGVHGPGEVFLFLVD
;
A
#
# COMPACT_ATOMS: atom_id res chain seq x y z
N MET A 1 -16.90 9.61 13.09
CA MET A 1 -15.54 9.22 12.66
C MET A 1 -14.93 10.44 12.00
N GLY A 2 -13.81 10.93 12.52
CA GLY A 2 -13.24 12.21 12.11
C GLY A 2 -12.93 12.22 10.61
N ALA A 3 -13.41 13.24 9.92
CA ALA A 3 -13.14 13.46 8.50
C ALA A 3 -11.66 13.83 8.35
N CYS A 4 -10.79 12.83 8.12
CA CYS A 4 -9.43 13.07 7.69
C CYS A 4 -9.40 12.99 6.16
N ASP A 5 -9.25 14.14 5.52
CA ASP A 5 -9.21 14.25 4.06
C ASP A 5 -7.94 13.61 3.47
N VAL A 6 -6.85 13.58 4.25
CA VAL A 6 -5.54 13.09 3.84
C VAL A 6 -4.97 12.16 4.91
N SER A 7 -4.41 11.02 4.49
CA SER A 7 -3.57 10.15 5.31
C SER A 7 -2.12 10.15 4.82
N ILE A 8 -1.17 10.16 5.75
CA ILE A 8 0.26 10.03 5.46
C ILE A 8 0.75 8.75 6.11
N THR A 9 1.41 7.88 5.34
CA THR A 9 1.90 6.58 5.83
C THR A 9 3.32 6.30 5.37
N SER A 10 4.01 5.44 6.12
CA SER A 10 5.16 4.70 5.59
C SER A 10 4.70 3.37 4.98
N CYS A 11 5.65 2.61 4.42
CA CYS A 11 5.43 1.26 3.94
C CYS A 11 6.51 0.31 4.48
N GLU A 12 6.24 -1.00 4.43
CA GLU A 12 7.24 -2.05 4.66
C GLU A 12 8.19 -2.17 3.45
N SER A 13 7.59 -2.27 2.26
CA SER A 13 8.25 -2.49 0.98
C SER A 13 7.41 -1.95 -0.18
N LEU A 14 8.05 -1.71 -1.31
CA LEU A 14 7.41 -1.41 -2.60
C LEU A 14 7.72 -2.51 -3.61
N VAL A 15 6.75 -2.89 -4.43
CA VAL A 15 6.95 -3.85 -5.52
C VAL A 15 6.93 -3.13 -6.87
N ALA A 16 8.08 -3.10 -7.54
CA ALA A 16 8.25 -2.42 -8.82
C ALA A 16 7.36 -3.01 -9.92
N ARG A 17 7.30 -4.34 -10.04
CA ARG A 17 6.59 -5.02 -11.14
C ARG A 17 5.10 -4.75 -11.17
N THR A 18 4.47 -4.62 -10.02
CA THR A 18 3.00 -4.48 -9.89
C THR A 18 2.58 -3.09 -9.43
N GLY A 19 3.53 -2.22 -9.07
CA GLY A 19 3.23 -0.95 -8.43
C GLY A 19 2.47 -1.16 -7.12
N THR A 20 3.00 -2.03 -6.25
CA THR A 20 2.34 -2.38 -4.98
C THR A 20 3.02 -1.69 -3.80
N ILE A 21 2.21 -1.06 -2.94
CA ILE A 21 2.62 -0.57 -1.63
C ILE A 21 2.27 -1.64 -0.60
N VAL A 22 3.27 -2.09 0.15
CA VAL A 22 3.10 -3.09 1.21
C VAL A 22 3.11 -2.38 2.55
N MET A 23 2.04 -2.51 3.31
CA MET A 23 1.91 -1.94 4.65
C MET A 23 1.66 -3.06 5.66
N SER A 24 1.99 -2.82 6.93
CA SER A 24 1.68 -3.75 8.02
C SER A 24 1.03 -3.00 9.18
N SER A 25 0.38 -3.75 10.07
CA SER A 25 -0.13 -3.17 11.33
C SER A 25 0.96 -2.69 12.30
N ASN A 26 2.23 -2.95 12.00
CA ASN A 26 3.40 -2.48 12.74
C ASN A 26 3.98 -1.16 12.18
N THR A 27 3.55 -0.73 10.99
CA THR A 27 3.85 0.63 10.52
C THR A 27 3.11 1.66 11.39
N GLU A 28 3.63 2.89 11.52
CA GLU A 28 3.07 3.94 12.40
C GLU A 28 1.58 4.23 12.16
N SER A 29 1.10 3.83 10.99
CA SER A 29 -0.27 3.89 10.50
C SER A 29 -1.25 2.84 11.08
N GLY A 30 -0.77 1.87 11.85
CA GLY A 30 -1.58 0.82 12.47
C GLY A 30 -2.41 0.02 11.45
N ARG A 31 -3.62 -0.41 11.83
CA ARG A 31 -4.54 -1.16 10.94
C ARG A 31 -5.43 -0.26 10.07
N THR A 32 -5.46 1.04 10.35
CA THR A 32 -6.56 1.93 9.93
C THR A 32 -6.21 2.89 8.80
N SER A 33 -4.94 3.07 8.44
CA SER A 33 -4.57 4.22 7.59
C SER A 33 -4.69 4.03 6.08
N SER A 34 -4.82 2.80 5.56
CA SER A 34 -4.83 2.58 4.11
C SER A 34 -6.23 2.64 3.47
N VAL A 35 -7.31 2.68 4.25
CA VAL A 35 -8.67 2.42 3.74
C VAL A 35 -9.62 3.63 3.85
N PHE A 36 -9.29 4.71 4.56
CA PHE A 36 -10.33 5.66 4.99
C PHE A 36 -10.15 7.15 4.67
N SER A 37 -9.03 7.57 4.07
CA SER A 37 -8.89 8.96 3.59
C SER A 37 -9.06 9.05 2.07
N PRO A 38 -9.79 10.05 1.55
CA PRO A 38 -9.88 10.30 0.11
C PRO A 38 -8.53 10.43 -0.58
N ILE A 39 -7.54 11.01 0.11
CA ILE A 39 -6.17 11.16 -0.37
C ILE A 39 -5.23 10.34 0.53
N HIS A 40 -4.39 9.51 -0.07
CA HIS A 40 -3.34 8.75 0.61
C HIS A 40 -1.96 9.16 0.10
N ILE A 41 -1.08 9.59 1.00
CA ILE A 41 0.31 9.93 0.73
C ILE A 41 1.19 8.86 1.38
N CYS A 42 1.96 8.13 0.57
CA CYS A 42 2.96 7.18 1.03
C CYS A 42 4.36 7.79 0.88
N ILE A 43 5.12 7.84 1.96
CA ILE A 43 6.54 8.18 1.95
C ILE A 43 7.33 6.88 2.03
N ALA A 44 8.15 6.62 1.02
CA ALA A 44 8.92 5.40 0.90
C ALA A 44 10.37 5.72 0.56
N TYR A 45 11.28 4.83 0.95
CA TYR A 45 12.70 4.96 0.68
C TYR A 45 13.16 4.03 -0.44
N THR A 46 14.21 4.42 -1.17
CA THR A 46 14.80 3.64 -2.28
C THR A 46 15.15 2.21 -1.88
N HIS A 47 15.68 2.01 -0.67
CA HIS A 47 16.05 0.69 -0.14
C HIS A 47 14.86 -0.25 0.14
N GLN A 48 13.63 0.25 0.11
CA GLN A 48 12.40 -0.54 0.33
C GLN A 48 11.83 -1.11 -0.98
N LEU A 49 12.38 -0.71 -2.13
CA LEU A 49 11.92 -1.17 -3.44
C LEU A 49 12.47 -2.55 -3.77
N VAL A 50 11.57 -3.48 -4.09
CA VAL A 50 11.90 -4.83 -4.54
C VAL A 50 11.30 -5.13 -5.92
N PRO A 51 11.89 -6.07 -6.69
CA PRO A 51 11.37 -6.42 -8.01
C PRO A 51 9.96 -7.02 -7.96
N ASP A 52 9.72 -7.94 -7.02
CA ASP A 52 8.55 -8.83 -7.05
C ASP A 52 7.95 -9.09 -5.65
N ILE A 53 6.68 -9.51 -5.59
CA ILE A 53 5.95 -9.85 -4.36
C ILE A 53 6.65 -10.98 -3.61
N LYS A 54 7.24 -11.97 -4.32
CA LYS A 54 7.99 -13.05 -3.66
C LYS A 54 9.14 -12.51 -2.79
N ASP A 55 9.78 -11.43 -3.24
CA ASP A 55 10.92 -10.83 -2.55
C ASP A 55 10.46 -10.13 -1.27
N VAL A 56 9.28 -9.50 -1.31
CA VAL A 56 8.60 -8.98 -0.11
C VAL A 56 8.33 -10.10 0.88
N LEU A 57 7.74 -11.23 0.45
CA LEU A 57 7.41 -12.33 1.36
C LEU A 57 8.65 -12.90 2.05
N ILE A 58 9.77 -12.99 1.33
CA ILE A 58 11.07 -13.38 1.90
C ILE A 58 11.55 -12.33 2.92
N GLN A 59 11.50 -11.04 2.56
CA GLN A 59 11.88 -9.94 3.48
C GLN A 59 11.04 -9.95 4.76
N LEU A 60 9.72 -10.06 4.65
CA LEU A 60 8.80 -10.11 5.80
C LEU A 60 9.07 -11.32 6.69
N LYS A 61 9.30 -12.49 6.10
CA LYS A 61 9.67 -13.70 6.84
C LYS A 61 10.98 -13.52 7.60
N ASN A 62 11.98 -12.92 6.97
CA ASN A 62 13.29 -12.67 7.59
C ASN A 62 13.21 -11.61 8.68
N ARG A 63 12.36 -10.59 8.52
CA ARG A 63 12.17 -9.49 9.47
C ARG A 63 11.42 -9.93 10.73
N TYR A 64 10.34 -10.68 10.57
CA TYR A 64 9.42 -10.99 11.68
C TYR A 64 9.51 -12.43 12.21
N GLY A 65 10.05 -13.38 11.44
CA GLY A 65 10.21 -14.76 11.89
C GLY A 65 8.89 -15.39 12.32
N GLN A 66 8.76 -15.69 13.63
CA GLN A 66 7.58 -16.34 14.24
C GLN A 66 6.60 -15.34 14.88
N ASP A 67 6.91 -14.04 14.86
CA ASP A 67 6.06 -13.00 15.46
C ASP A 67 5.66 -11.93 14.43
N PRO A 68 4.84 -12.30 13.41
CA PRO A 68 4.41 -11.37 12.40
C PRO A 68 3.38 -10.37 12.92
N PRO A 69 3.33 -9.14 12.36
CA PRO A 69 2.21 -8.25 12.48
C PRO A 69 0.90 -8.97 12.16
N SER A 70 -0.14 -8.59 12.89
CA SER A 70 -1.48 -9.15 12.71
C SER A 70 -2.12 -8.91 11.34
N LEU A 71 -1.54 -8.02 10.52
CA LEU A 71 -2.04 -7.69 9.19
C LEU A 71 -0.89 -7.23 8.29
N PHE A 72 -0.90 -7.72 7.05
CA PHE A 72 -0.20 -7.13 5.92
C PHE A 72 -1.20 -6.72 4.84
N THR A 73 -1.06 -5.51 4.31
CA THR A 73 -1.90 -4.97 3.25
C THR A 73 -1.07 -4.74 2.00
N PHE A 74 -1.52 -5.30 0.89
CA PHE A 74 -0.90 -5.14 -0.43
C PHE A 74 -1.79 -4.24 -1.29
N ALA A 75 -1.53 -2.94 -1.25
CA ALA A 75 -2.22 -1.95 -2.08
C ALA A 75 -1.55 -1.90 -3.45
N THR A 76 -2.06 -2.67 -4.40
CA THR A 76 -1.55 -2.72 -5.78
C THR A 76 -2.18 -1.61 -6.60
N GLY A 77 -1.40 -1.06 -7.54
CA GLY A 77 -1.73 0.10 -8.37
C GLY A 77 -3.13 0.08 -9.00
N PRO A 78 -3.52 1.20 -9.64
CA PRO A 78 -4.92 1.53 -9.92
C PRO A 78 -5.69 0.35 -10.51
N SER A 79 -6.74 -0.05 -9.81
CA SER A 79 -7.67 -1.08 -10.27
C SER A 79 -8.26 -0.63 -11.61
N ARG A 80 -7.77 -1.23 -12.70
CA ARG A 80 -8.35 -1.09 -14.02
C ARG A 80 -9.27 -2.28 -14.26
N THR A 81 -10.49 -2.19 -13.74
CA THR A 81 -11.59 -3.01 -14.27
C THR A 81 -12.03 -2.37 -15.58
N ALA A 82 -11.34 -2.71 -16.67
CA ALA A 82 -11.96 -2.59 -17.98
C ALA A 82 -12.94 -3.76 -18.11
N ASP A 83 -14.12 -3.49 -18.66
CA ASP A 83 -15.08 -4.49 -19.20
C ASP A 83 -16.34 -4.82 -18.37
N ILE A 84 -17.09 -3.80 -17.99
CA ILE A 84 -18.56 -3.85 -18.10
C ILE A 84 -18.95 -2.67 -19.01
N GLU A 85 -19.30 -2.95 -20.26
CA GLU A 85 -19.86 -1.99 -21.22
C GLU A 85 -18.94 -0.86 -21.74
N LYS A 86 -17.61 -1.06 -21.79
CA LYS A 86 -16.61 -0.05 -22.24
C LYS A 86 -16.56 1.24 -21.40
N THR A 87 -17.21 1.26 -20.24
CA THR A 87 -17.09 2.37 -19.30
C THR A 87 -16.05 2.00 -18.25
N LEU A 88 -15.04 2.85 -18.06
CA LEU A 88 -14.09 2.69 -16.96
C LEU A 88 -14.85 2.93 -15.65
N VAL A 89 -15.07 1.87 -14.88
CA VAL A 89 -15.59 1.99 -13.51
C VAL A 89 -14.39 2.07 -12.58
N VAL A 90 -14.12 3.27 -12.06
CA VAL A 90 -13.14 3.45 -10.98
C VAL A 90 -13.75 2.85 -9.72
N GLY A 91 -13.13 1.79 -9.18
CA GLY A 91 -13.63 1.11 -7.99
C GLY A 91 -13.73 2.08 -6.80
N VAL A 92 -14.83 2.01 -6.04
CA VAL A 92 -15.08 2.85 -4.84
C VAL A 92 -14.40 2.27 -3.59
N HIS A 93 -13.37 1.45 -3.76
CA HIS A 93 -12.76 0.64 -2.71
C HIS A 93 -11.30 1.05 -2.52
N GLY A 94 -11.10 2.14 -1.78
CA GLY A 94 -9.80 2.71 -1.45
C GLY A 94 -9.77 4.24 -1.60
N PRO A 95 -8.61 4.86 -1.34
CA PRO A 95 -8.41 6.29 -1.59
C PRO A 95 -8.70 6.65 -3.06
N GLY A 96 -9.37 7.78 -3.29
CA GLY A 96 -9.61 8.29 -4.64
C GLY A 96 -8.30 8.75 -5.31
N GLU A 97 -7.35 9.25 -4.51
CA GLU A 97 -6.04 9.70 -4.96
C GLU A 97 -4.94 9.08 -4.09
N VAL A 98 -3.88 8.60 -4.75
CA VAL A 98 -2.70 8.03 -4.08
C VAL A 98 -1.45 8.70 -4.62
N PHE A 99 -0.66 9.27 -3.72
CA PHE A 99 0.65 9.86 -4.00
C PHE A 99 1.74 9.04 -3.34
N LEU A 100 2.81 8.74 -4.07
CA LEU A 100 3.99 8.06 -3.54
C LEU A 100 5.21 8.94 -3.76
N PHE A 101 5.90 9.27 -2.66
CA PHE A 101 7.17 9.97 -2.68
C PHE A 101 8.29 8.98 -2.38
N LEU A 102 9.18 8.80 -3.35
CA LEU A 102 10.39 8.00 -3.19
C LEU A 102 11.54 8.92 -2.77
N VAL A 103 12.11 8.64 -1.60
CA VAL A 103 13.16 9.43 -0.94
C VAL A 103 14.44 8.59 -0.80
N ASP A 104 15.60 9.22 -0.79
CA ASP A 104 16.90 8.56 -0.58
C ASP A 104 17.35 8.62 0.88
#